data_AF-A0A0V8QGX0-F1
#
_entry.id   AF-A0A0V8QGX0-F1
#
_cell.length_a   1.000
_cell.length_b   1.000
_cell.length_c   1.000
_cell.angle_alpha   90.00
_cell.angle_beta   90.00
_cell.angle_gamma   90.00
#
_symmetry.space_group_name_H-M   'P 1'
#
loop_
_entity.id
_entity.type
_entity.pdbx_description
1 polymer ?
#
loop_
_entity_poly.entity_id
_entity_poly.type
_entity_poly.pdbx_seq_one_letter_code
_entity_poly.pdbx_strand_id
1 'polypeptide(L)'
;MTDLEKIRNKPELLKTMESQTEEMILVAVKQDGMLLQYAWFQSDEIVDAAITQNGLALQWVWDQNEAICLKAVKQNWEALQFVQEQTYAMCVRAIDQSCYAIQFVRNQSVSLILRALLKFRKQVGSNPQKWIRYKEFLKPEFRLATPHLAMRKAVAECTDAGTLCMVLLRFPEMEDAITKKWRGNSLEHTLQTLHDACSTT
;
A
#
# COMPACT_ATOMS: atom_id res chain seq x y z
N MET A 1 -18.08 3.24 -40.61
CA MET A 1 -17.62 2.87 -39.26
C MET A 1 -17.78 4.09 -38.37
N THR A 2 -18.63 4.02 -37.34
CA THR A 2 -18.85 5.13 -36.40
C THR A 2 -17.58 5.37 -35.58
N ASP A 3 -17.43 6.55 -34.98
CA ASP A 3 -16.26 6.83 -34.13
C ASP A 3 -16.20 5.90 -32.91
N LEU A 4 -17.37 5.52 -32.37
CA LEU A 4 -17.47 4.49 -31.34
C LEU A 4 -16.91 3.14 -31.80
N GLU A 5 -17.23 2.68 -33.02
CA GLU A 5 -16.68 1.43 -33.57
C GLU A 5 -15.16 1.54 -33.82
N LYS A 6 -14.65 2.72 -34.18
CA LYS A 6 -13.20 2.96 -34.26
C LYS A 6 -12.54 2.79 -32.88
N ILE A 7 -13.11 3.40 -31.84
CA ILE A 7 -12.59 3.31 -30.46
C ILE A 7 -12.67 1.88 -29.93
N ARG A 8 -13.76 1.16 -30.21
CA ARG A 8 -13.92 -0.24 -29.80
C ARG A 8 -12.79 -1.12 -30.32
N ASN A 9 -12.39 -0.92 -31.57
CA ASN A 9 -11.31 -1.68 -32.20
C ASN A 9 -9.90 -1.15 -31.86
N LYS A 10 -9.77 0.15 -31.59
CA LYS A 10 -8.50 0.84 -31.37
C LYS A 10 -8.66 1.96 -30.32
N PRO A 11 -8.69 1.64 -29.02
CA PRO A 11 -8.96 2.59 -27.94
C PRO A 11 -8.05 3.81 -27.93
N GLU A 12 -6.79 3.68 -28.33
CA GLU A 12 -5.81 4.76 -28.35
C GLU A 12 -6.14 5.88 -29.34
N LEU A 13 -7.12 5.68 -30.23
CA LEU A 13 -7.64 6.75 -31.09
C LEU A 13 -8.39 7.82 -30.29
N LEU A 14 -8.75 7.56 -29.02
CA LEU A 14 -9.37 8.54 -28.13
C LEU A 14 -8.58 9.85 -28.07
N LYS A 15 -7.23 9.76 -28.10
CA LYS A 15 -6.31 10.91 -28.05
C LYS A 15 -6.40 11.85 -29.26
N THR A 16 -6.91 11.36 -30.39
CA THR A 16 -6.98 12.10 -31.67
C THR A 16 -8.40 12.50 -32.04
N MET A 17 -9.38 12.19 -31.21
CA MET A 17 -10.78 12.51 -31.51
C MET A 17 -11.03 14.02 -31.42
N GLU A 18 -11.79 14.56 -32.36
CA GLU A 18 -12.26 15.96 -32.33
C GLU A 18 -13.45 16.16 -31.38
N SER A 19 -14.17 15.07 -31.06
CA SER A 19 -15.24 15.06 -30.06
C SER A 19 -15.26 13.73 -29.31
N GLN A 20 -15.55 13.77 -28.01
CA GLN A 20 -15.64 12.57 -27.17
C GLN A 20 -17.02 12.50 -26.53
N THR A 21 -17.66 11.33 -26.64
CA THR A 21 -18.85 11.00 -25.85
C THR A 21 -18.46 10.17 -24.63
N GLU A 22 -19.35 10.13 -23.63
CA GLU A 22 -19.15 9.30 -22.43
C GLU A 22 -18.92 7.83 -22.79
N GLU A 23 -19.72 7.32 -23.72
CA GLU A 23 -19.61 5.94 -24.19
C GLU A 23 -18.26 5.65 -24.84
N MET A 24 -17.73 6.58 -25.65
CA MET A 24 -16.40 6.43 -26.26
C MET A 24 -15.32 6.35 -25.18
N ILE A 25 -15.35 7.24 -24.20
CA ILE A 25 -14.37 7.25 -23.10
C ILE A 25 -14.51 5.96 -22.28
N LEU A 26 -15.73 5.57 -21.90
CA LEU A 26 -15.99 4.35 -21.13
C LEU A 26 -15.48 3.10 -21.85
N VAL A 27 -15.76 2.95 -23.15
CA VAL A 27 -15.25 1.82 -23.94
C VAL A 27 -13.73 1.82 -23.99
N ALA A 28 -13.11 2.99 -24.12
CA ALA A 28 -11.66 3.11 -24.14
C ALA A 28 -11.02 2.73 -22.79
N VAL A 29 -11.48 3.33 -21.68
CA VAL A 29 -10.88 3.10 -20.35
C VAL A 29 -11.16 1.70 -19.80
N LYS A 30 -12.26 1.06 -20.22
CA LYS A 30 -12.51 -0.36 -19.91
C LYS A 30 -11.53 -1.30 -20.58
N GLN A 31 -10.91 -0.89 -21.69
CA GLN A 31 -9.85 -1.66 -22.37
C GLN A 31 -8.45 -1.29 -21.85
N ASP A 32 -8.18 0.00 -21.67
CA ASP A 32 -6.95 0.51 -21.08
C ASP A 32 -7.24 1.73 -20.21
N GLY A 33 -7.19 1.54 -18.88
CA GLY A 33 -7.48 2.58 -17.89
C GLY A 33 -6.53 3.77 -17.96
N MET A 34 -5.34 3.62 -18.55
CA MET A 34 -4.41 4.72 -18.76
C MET A 34 -4.89 5.73 -19.80
N LEU A 35 -5.88 5.38 -20.62
CA LEU A 35 -6.50 6.31 -21.57
C LEU A 35 -7.35 7.39 -20.89
N LEU A 36 -7.58 7.28 -19.57
CA LEU A 36 -8.17 8.35 -18.77
C LEU A 36 -7.41 9.68 -18.92
N GLN A 37 -6.09 9.63 -19.18
CA GLN A 37 -5.26 10.81 -19.44
C GLN A 37 -5.72 11.66 -20.65
N TYR A 38 -6.48 11.06 -21.57
CA TYR A 38 -6.98 11.71 -22.78
C TYR A 38 -8.47 12.06 -22.71
N ALA A 39 -9.14 11.72 -21.61
CA ALA A 39 -10.55 12.01 -21.42
C ALA A 39 -10.76 13.52 -21.21
N TRP A 40 -11.65 14.13 -21.98
CA TRP A 40 -11.99 15.56 -21.84
C TRP A 40 -13.00 15.85 -20.74
N PHE A 41 -13.62 14.82 -20.18
CA PHE A 41 -14.38 14.89 -18.95
C PHE A 41 -14.29 13.57 -18.20
N GLN A 42 -14.56 13.61 -16.90
CA GLN A 42 -14.49 12.45 -16.01
C GLN A 42 -15.77 12.41 -15.17
N SER A 43 -16.65 11.47 -15.48
CA SER A 43 -17.75 11.09 -14.59
C SER A 43 -17.24 10.06 -13.58
N ASP A 44 -18.01 9.86 -12.50
CA ASP A 44 -17.71 8.82 -11.51
C ASP A 44 -17.61 7.43 -12.17
N GLU A 45 -18.45 7.13 -13.17
CA GLU A 45 -18.40 5.86 -13.89
C GLU A 45 -17.12 5.71 -14.72
N ILE A 46 -16.68 6.77 -15.40
CA ILE A 46 -15.43 6.77 -16.17
C ILE A 46 -14.24 6.51 -15.25
N VAL A 47 -14.15 7.24 -14.14
CA VAL A 47 -13.06 7.09 -13.17
C VAL A 47 -13.08 5.70 -12.54
N ASP A 48 -14.24 5.22 -12.14
CA ASP A 48 -14.41 3.90 -11.55
C ASP A 48 -13.98 2.79 -12.52
N ALA A 49 -14.40 2.88 -13.78
CA ALA A 49 -14.02 1.94 -14.83
C ALA A 49 -12.51 1.95 -15.07
N ALA A 50 -11.89 3.13 -15.18
CA ALA A 50 -10.46 3.28 -15.41
C ALA A 50 -9.63 2.69 -14.25
N ILE A 51 -9.97 3.00 -13.00
CA ILE A 51 -9.26 2.50 -11.81
C ILE A 51 -9.45 1.00 -11.62
N THR A 52 -10.65 0.50 -11.91
CA THR A 52 -10.93 -0.94 -11.85
C THR A 52 -10.07 -1.70 -12.85
N GLN A 53 -9.90 -1.15 -14.05
CA GLN A 53 -9.04 -1.72 -15.09
C GLN A 53 -7.56 -1.61 -14.71
N ASN A 54 -7.10 -0.42 -14.29
CA ASN A 54 -5.71 -0.16 -13.86
C ASN A 54 -5.66 0.89 -12.75
N GLY A 55 -5.24 0.48 -11.55
CA GLY A 55 -5.14 1.35 -10.38
C GLY A 55 -4.15 2.50 -10.55
N LEU A 56 -3.18 2.39 -11.47
CA LEU A 56 -2.27 3.49 -11.80
C LEU A 56 -2.97 4.63 -12.56
N ALA A 57 -4.16 4.40 -13.12
CA ALA A 57 -4.99 5.44 -13.71
C ALA A 57 -5.34 6.55 -12.70
N LEU A 58 -5.19 6.30 -11.39
CA LEU A 58 -5.30 7.32 -10.34
C LEU A 58 -4.46 8.57 -10.63
N GLN A 59 -3.32 8.44 -11.31
CA GLN A 59 -2.47 9.57 -11.72
C GLN A 59 -3.23 10.61 -12.57
N TRP A 60 -4.26 10.19 -13.29
CA TRP A 60 -5.01 11.02 -14.24
C TRP A 60 -6.37 11.46 -13.71
N VAL A 61 -6.74 11.06 -12.50
CA VAL A 61 -8.00 11.47 -11.86
C VAL A 61 -7.89 12.91 -11.41
N TRP A 62 -8.83 13.75 -11.83
CA TRP A 62 -8.82 15.18 -11.50
C TRP A 62 -9.26 15.46 -10.07
N ASP A 63 -10.35 14.83 -9.62
CA ASP A 63 -10.89 14.98 -8.28
C ASP A 63 -10.75 13.67 -7.50
N GLN A 64 -9.74 13.61 -6.64
CA GLN A 64 -9.47 12.44 -5.83
C GLN A 64 -10.25 12.52 -4.51
N ASN A 65 -10.96 11.46 -4.17
CA ASN A 65 -11.49 11.25 -2.83
C ASN A 65 -10.95 9.96 -2.20
N GLU A 66 -11.24 9.76 -0.91
CA GLU A 66 -10.71 8.63 -0.16
C GLU A 66 -11.12 7.28 -0.77
N ALA A 67 -12.36 7.15 -1.26
CA ALA A 67 -12.87 5.91 -1.82
C ALA A 67 -12.16 5.55 -3.14
N ILE A 68 -11.99 6.52 -4.03
CA ILE A 68 -11.27 6.41 -5.31
C ILE A 68 -9.82 5.98 -5.04
N CYS A 69 -9.11 6.71 -4.18
CA CYS A 69 -7.72 6.42 -3.82
C CYS A 69 -7.56 5.03 -3.20
N LEU A 70 -8.45 4.65 -2.28
CA LEU A 70 -8.40 3.34 -1.65
C LEU A 70 -8.71 2.22 -2.64
N LYS A 71 -9.63 2.43 -3.59
CA LYS A 71 -9.92 1.46 -4.66
C LYS A 71 -8.69 1.25 -5.55
N ALA A 72 -8.04 2.33 -5.97
CA ALA A 72 -6.82 2.28 -6.76
C ALA A 72 -5.69 1.54 -6.03
N VAL A 73 -5.44 1.87 -4.76
CA VAL A 73 -4.42 1.19 -3.94
C VAL A 73 -4.75 -0.28 -3.71
N LYS A 74 -6.02 -0.64 -3.56
CA LYS A 74 -6.46 -2.05 -3.48
C LYS A 74 -6.19 -2.82 -4.77
N GLN A 75 -6.30 -2.16 -5.92
CA GLN A 75 -6.06 -2.76 -7.23
C GLN A 75 -4.55 -2.89 -7.51
N ASN A 76 -3.77 -1.84 -7.23
CA ASN A 76 -2.32 -1.83 -7.37
C ASN A 76 -1.68 -0.96 -6.27
N TRP A 77 -0.84 -1.57 -5.44
CA TRP A 77 -0.12 -0.88 -4.36
C TRP A 77 0.75 0.29 -4.82
N GLU A 78 1.24 0.27 -6.08
CA GLU A 78 2.04 1.36 -6.66
C GLU A 78 1.21 2.63 -6.88
N ALA A 79 -0.12 2.53 -6.94
CA ALA A 79 -1.01 3.68 -7.03
C ALA A 79 -0.87 4.63 -5.83
N LEU A 80 -0.35 4.14 -4.69
CA LEU A 80 -0.10 4.96 -3.50
C LEU A 80 0.77 6.18 -3.80
N GLN A 81 1.65 6.11 -4.80
CA GLN A 81 2.51 7.24 -5.19
C GLN A 81 1.71 8.43 -5.76
N PHE A 82 0.51 8.18 -6.31
CA PHE A 82 -0.35 9.20 -6.94
C PHE A 82 -1.46 9.72 -6.00
N VAL A 83 -1.58 9.14 -4.81
CA VAL A 83 -2.56 9.58 -3.79
C VAL A 83 -2.15 10.95 -3.25
N GLN A 84 -2.99 11.97 -3.40
CA GLN A 84 -2.72 13.31 -2.87
C GLN A 84 -2.72 13.31 -1.34
N GLU A 85 -3.78 12.80 -0.72
CA GLU A 85 -3.92 12.70 0.74
C GLU A 85 -3.88 11.23 1.20
N GLN A 86 -2.74 10.81 1.76
CA GLN A 86 -2.54 9.42 2.18
C GLN A 86 -3.13 9.18 3.57
N THR A 87 -4.08 8.25 3.66
CA THR A 87 -4.57 7.76 4.96
C THR A 87 -3.75 6.56 5.44
N TYR A 88 -3.74 6.33 6.76
CA TYR A 88 -3.08 5.16 7.34
C TYR A 88 -3.60 3.84 6.73
N ALA A 89 -4.90 3.75 6.48
CA ALA A 89 -5.53 2.59 5.86
C ALA A 89 -5.01 2.30 4.44
N MET A 90 -4.79 3.35 3.63
CA MET A 90 -4.19 3.21 2.29
C MET A 90 -2.76 2.70 2.38
N CYS A 91 -1.94 3.29 3.25
CA CYS A 91 -0.55 2.85 3.45
C CYS A 91 -0.47 1.39 3.90
N VAL A 92 -1.30 0.98 4.87
CA VAL A 92 -1.38 -0.42 5.32
C VAL A 92 -1.78 -1.33 4.17
N ARG A 93 -2.82 -0.95 3.40
CA ARG A 93 -3.30 -1.75 2.26
C ARG A 93 -2.23 -1.95 1.19
N ALA A 94 -1.45 -0.92 0.89
CA ALA A 94 -0.35 -0.99 -0.06
C ALA A 94 0.79 -1.89 0.46
N ILE A 95 1.21 -1.70 1.70
CA ILE A 95 2.27 -2.50 2.34
C ILE A 95 1.89 -3.97 2.46
N ASP A 96 0.60 -4.25 2.70
CA ASP A 96 0.13 -5.62 2.82
C ASP A 96 0.22 -6.40 1.51
N GLN A 97 0.12 -5.72 0.36
CA GLN A 97 0.38 -6.27 -0.97
C GLN A 97 1.88 -6.38 -1.25
N SER A 98 2.66 -5.33 -1.00
CA SER A 98 4.10 -5.28 -1.27
C SER A 98 4.86 -4.51 -0.21
N CYS A 99 5.92 -5.11 0.35
CA CYS A 99 6.79 -4.38 1.28
C CYS A 99 7.44 -3.14 0.66
N TYR A 100 7.63 -3.12 -0.66
CA TYR A 100 8.20 -1.99 -1.39
C TYR A 100 7.28 -0.77 -1.45
N ALA A 101 6.00 -0.89 -1.08
CA ALA A 101 5.10 0.25 -0.97
C ALA A 101 5.59 1.32 0.03
N ILE A 102 6.45 0.92 0.99
CA ILE A 102 7.03 1.85 1.98
C ILE A 102 7.77 3.02 1.33
N GLN A 103 8.31 2.84 0.12
CA GLN A 103 9.00 3.91 -0.62
C GLN A 103 8.08 5.09 -0.99
N PHE A 104 6.77 4.85 -1.10
CA PHE A 104 5.77 5.85 -1.45
C PHE A 104 5.03 6.42 -0.24
N VAL A 105 5.28 5.89 0.96
CA VAL A 105 4.65 6.37 2.20
C VAL A 105 5.32 7.67 2.64
N ARG A 106 4.58 8.78 2.60
CA ARG A 106 5.13 10.10 2.98
C ARG A 106 5.42 10.18 4.48
N ASN A 107 4.50 9.69 5.31
CA ASN A 107 4.69 9.64 6.76
C ASN A 107 4.87 8.20 7.25
N GLN A 108 6.13 7.74 7.28
CA GLN A 108 6.46 6.41 7.78
C GLN A 108 6.40 6.39 9.32
N SER A 109 5.24 6.10 9.88
CA SER A 109 5.13 5.82 11.32
C SER A 109 5.86 4.52 11.66
N VAL A 110 6.30 4.37 12.91
CA VAL A 110 7.00 3.16 13.37
C VAL A 110 6.16 1.90 13.11
N SER A 111 4.84 1.98 13.27
CA SER A 111 3.94 0.85 12.99
C SER A 111 3.91 0.46 11.50
N LEU A 112 3.97 1.43 10.57
CA LEU A 112 4.06 1.14 9.13
C LEU A 112 5.42 0.55 8.76
N ILE A 113 6.50 1.08 9.34
CA ILE A 113 7.87 0.56 9.14
C ILE A 113 7.95 -0.90 9.63
N LEU A 114 7.46 -1.14 10.84
CA LEU A 114 7.40 -2.47 11.43
C LEU A 114 6.61 -3.42 10.53
N ARG A 115 5.41 -3.04 10.11
CA ARG A 115 4.61 -3.84 9.16
C ARG A 115 5.36 -4.12 7.86
N ALA A 116 6.02 -3.13 7.28
CA ALA A 116 6.78 -3.28 6.05
C ALA A 116 7.98 -4.22 6.22
N LEU A 117 8.71 -4.14 7.34
CA LEU A 117 9.81 -5.04 7.67
C LEU A 117 9.33 -6.49 7.85
N LEU A 118 8.17 -6.71 8.48
CA LEU A 118 7.58 -8.05 8.62
C LEU A 118 7.21 -8.61 7.24
N LYS A 119 6.67 -7.76 6.35
CA LYS A 119 6.36 -8.13 4.97
C LYS A 119 7.61 -8.40 4.15
N PHE A 120 8.67 -7.60 4.30
CA PHE A 120 9.97 -7.82 3.65
C PHE A 120 10.55 -9.18 4.04
N ARG A 121 10.58 -9.52 5.34
CA ARG A 121 11.06 -10.84 5.80
C ARG A 121 10.26 -11.97 5.15
N LYS A 122 8.94 -11.83 5.01
CA LYS A 122 8.07 -12.84 4.38
C LYS A 122 8.27 -12.96 2.86
N GLN A 123 8.37 -11.84 2.14
CA GLN A 123 8.43 -11.79 0.67
C GLN A 123 9.84 -11.99 0.12
N VAL A 124 10.85 -11.48 0.81
CA VAL A 124 12.23 -11.33 0.32
C VAL A 124 13.22 -12.22 1.07
N GLY A 125 12.95 -12.50 2.35
CA GLY A 125 13.85 -13.28 3.20
C GLY A 125 15.12 -12.53 3.61
N SER A 126 16.18 -13.27 3.91
CA SER A 126 17.45 -12.74 4.46
C SER A 126 18.48 -12.33 3.40
N ASN A 127 18.05 -11.97 2.19
CA ASN A 127 18.98 -11.62 1.10
C ASN A 127 19.69 -10.26 1.38
N PRO A 128 21.02 -10.23 1.58
CA PRO A 128 21.73 -9.00 1.93
C PRO A 128 21.70 -7.95 0.83
N GLN A 129 21.79 -8.36 -0.45
CA GLN A 129 21.78 -7.43 -1.58
C GLN A 129 20.44 -6.71 -1.72
N LYS A 130 19.34 -7.45 -1.54
CA LYS A 130 17.99 -6.86 -1.54
C LYS A 130 17.77 -5.96 -0.34
N TRP A 131 18.34 -6.28 0.83
CA TRP A 131 18.29 -5.41 2.00
C TRP A 131 19.02 -4.08 1.78
N ILE A 132 20.21 -4.11 1.18
CA ILE A 132 20.99 -2.88 0.89
C ILE A 132 20.15 -1.88 0.10
N ARG A 133 19.38 -2.35 -0.89
CA ARG A 133 18.48 -1.48 -1.65
C ARG A 133 17.23 -1.10 -0.85
N TYR A 134 16.62 -2.07 -0.18
CA TYR A 134 15.35 -1.87 0.53
C TYR A 134 15.45 -0.86 1.67
N LYS A 135 16.54 -0.90 2.45
CA LYS A 135 16.72 0.00 3.59
C LYS A 135 16.74 1.47 3.17
N GLU A 136 17.12 1.81 1.93
CA GLU A 136 17.11 3.18 1.45
C GLU A 136 15.70 3.77 1.34
N PHE A 137 14.67 2.93 1.25
CA PHE A 137 13.27 3.36 1.30
C PHE A 137 12.78 3.68 2.71
N LEU A 138 13.54 3.33 3.75
CA LEU A 138 13.18 3.62 5.13
C LEU A 138 13.66 5.02 5.55
N LYS A 139 13.01 5.59 6.56
CA LYS A 139 13.51 6.77 7.27
C LYS A 139 14.96 6.53 7.76
N PRO A 140 15.83 7.56 7.76
CA PRO A 140 17.27 7.43 8.06
C PRO A 140 17.59 6.62 9.31
N GLU A 141 16.83 6.83 10.38
CA GLU A 141 16.99 6.14 11.67
C GLU A 141 16.84 4.61 11.60
N PHE A 142 16.14 4.07 10.59
CA PHE A 142 15.93 2.63 10.40
C PHE A 142 16.84 1.99 9.34
N ARG A 143 17.77 2.75 8.72
CA ARG A 143 18.71 2.24 7.70
C ARG A 143 19.87 1.47 8.30
N LEU A 144 19.56 0.45 9.08
CA LEU A 144 20.54 -0.32 9.84
C LEU A 144 21.22 -1.41 9.00
N ALA A 145 22.33 -1.93 9.53
CA ALA A 145 23.16 -2.91 8.84
C ALA A 145 22.39 -4.17 8.42
N THR A 146 21.42 -4.60 9.23
CA THR A 146 20.61 -5.79 8.97
C THR A 146 19.11 -5.52 9.17
N PRO A 147 18.23 -6.28 8.49
CA PRO A 147 16.79 -6.20 8.72
C PRO A 147 16.41 -6.50 10.18
N HIS A 148 17.14 -7.40 10.84
CA HIS A 148 16.92 -7.76 12.24
C HIS A 148 17.17 -6.58 13.19
N LEU A 149 18.24 -5.82 12.97
CA LEU A 149 18.51 -4.62 13.78
C LEU A 149 17.45 -3.55 13.56
N ALA A 150 17.04 -3.30 12.30
CA ALA A 150 15.96 -2.37 11.98
C ALA A 150 14.65 -2.77 12.67
N MET A 151 14.34 -4.07 12.66
CA MET A 151 13.18 -4.61 13.35
C MET A 151 13.24 -4.38 14.86
N ARG A 152 14.38 -4.68 15.51
CA ARG A 152 14.55 -4.47 16.96
C ARG A 152 14.39 -3.01 17.34
N LYS A 153 14.95 -2.08 16.55
CA LYS A 153 14.75 -0.64 16.76
C LYS A 153 13.28 -0.26 16.60
N ALA A 154 12.61 -0.73 15.56
CA ALA A 154 11.19 -0.44 15.33
C ALA A 154 10.30 -0.98 16.46
N VAL A 155 10.55 -2.19 16.95
CA VAL A 155 9.87 -2.76 18.13
C VAL A 155 10.13 -1.91 19.37
N ALA A 156 11.39 -1.50 19.59
CA ALA A 156 11.76 -0.66 20.73
C ALA A 156 11.12 0.73 20.69
N GLU A 157 10.80 1.28 19.52
CA GLU A 157 10.17 2.59 19.35
C GLU A 157 8.65 2.50 19.19
N CYS A 158 8.09 1.33 18.89
CA CYS A 158 6.66 1.15 18.69
C CYS A 158 5.89 1.29 20.01
N THR A 159 4.84 2.10 20.00
CA THR A 159 3.92 2.32 21.12
C THR A 159 2.54 1.67 20.90
N ASP A 160 2.27 1.18 19.68
CA ASP A 160 0.99 0.58 19.32
C ASP A 160 0.90 -0.90 19.74
N ALA A 161 0.04 -1.17 20.71
CA ALA A 161 -0.17 -2.51 21.28
C ALA A 161 -0.55 -3.55 20.22
N GLY A 162 -1.45 -3.17 19.30
CA GLY A 162 -1.95 -4.06 18.26
C GLY A 162 -0.86 -4.50 17.29
N THR A 163 0.01 -3.57 16.88
CA THR A 163 1.16 -3.87 16.02
C THR A 163 2.17 -4.77 16.74
N LEU A 164 2.48 -4.50 18.02
CA LEU A 164 3.39 -5.33 18.81
C LEU A 164 2.84 -6.75 19.03
N CYS A 165 1.55 -6.89 19.29
CA CYS A 165 0.85 -8.17 19.32
C CYS A 165 1.07 -8.95 18.02
N MET A 166 0.84 -8.33 16.86
CA MET A 166 1.04 -9.00 15.58
C MET A 166 2.49 -9.42 15.31
N VAL A 167 3.47 -8.68 15.87
CA VAL A 167 4.88 -9.10 15.82
C VAL A 167 5.08 -10.36 16.63
N LEU A 168 4.59 -10.42 17.87
CA LEU A 168 4.76 -11.58 18.76
C LEU A 168 4.15 -12.85 18.20
N LEU A 169 2.93 -12.75 17.64
CA LEU A 169 2.28 -13.86 16.96
C LEU A 169 3.12 -14.48 15.83
N ARG A 170 4.04 -13.70 15.23
CA ARG A 170 4.88 -14.14 14.12
C ARG A 170 6.32 -14.42 14.51
N PHE A 171 6.80 -13.80 15.58
CA PHE A 171 8.19 -13.82 16.02
C PHE A 171 8.24 -13.93 17.55
N PRO A 172 7.97 -15.12 18.11
CA PRO A 172 8.05 -15.35 19.55
C PRO A 172 9.44 -15.02 20.11
N GLU A 173 10.50 -15.10 19.28
CA GLU A 173 11.85 -14.74 19.69
C GLU A 173 12.02 -13.26 20.09
N MET A 174 11.07 -12.40 19.74
CA MET A 174 11.06 -10.97 20.11
C MET A 174 10.31 -10.69 21.41
N GLU A 175 9.74 -11.72 22.06
CA GLU A 175 8.97 -11.61 23.29
C GLU A 175 9.74 -10.91 24.40
N ASP A 176 10.95 -11.37 24.72
CA ASP A 176 11.79 -10.77 25.73
C ASP A 176 12.05 -9.27 25.51
N ALA A 177 12.19 -8.85 24.25
CA ALA A 177 12.40 -7.45 23.91
C ALA A 177 11.14 -6.61 24.08
N ILE A 178 9.96 -7.19 23.80
CA ILE A 178 8.66 -6.54 23.91
C ILE A 178 8.22 -6.49 25.39
N THR A 179 8.32 -7.60 26.11
CA THR A 179 7.94 -7.69 27.53
C THR A 179 8.84 -6.85 28.43
N LYS A 180 10.16 -6.78 28.20
CA LYS A 180 11.06 -5.88 28.96
C LYS A 180 10.66 -4.41 28.88
N LYS A 181 10.15 -3.96 27.73
CA LYS A 181 9.72 -2.56 27.54
C LYS A 181 8.41 -2.26 28.28
N TRP A 182 7.54 -3.24 28.44
CA TRP A 182 6.17 -3.06 28.93
C TRP A 182 5.90 -3.62 30.33
N ARG A 183 6.95 -3.94 31.10
CA ARG A 183 6.81 -4.34 32.52
C ARG A 183 6.00 -3.29 33.29
N GLY A 184 4.83 -3.66 33.79
CA GLY A 184 3.96 -2.81 34.63
C GLY A 184 2.87 -2.00 33.91
N ASN A 185 2.59 -2.24 32.62
CA ASN A 185 1.55 -1.54 31.86
C ASN A 185 0.39 -2.47 31.44
N SER A 186 -0.77 -1.90 31.09
CA SER A 186 -1.97 -2.59 30.57
C SER A 186 -1.72 -3.57 29.42
N LEU A 187 -0.58 -3.47 28.73
CA LEU A 187 -0.17 -4.38 27.68
C LEU A 187 0.21 -5.77 28.21
N GLU A 188 0.66 -5.92 29.46
CA GLU A 188 0.90 -7.26 30.05
C GLU A 188 -0.39 -8.09 30.04
N HIS A 189 -1.52 -7.50 30.39
CA HIS A 189 -2.82 -8.18 30.30
C HIS A 189 -3.17 -8.53 28.85
N THR A 190 -2.96 -7.61 27.90
CA THR A 190 -3.20 -7.87 26.47
C THR A 190 -2.28 -8.98 25.93
N LEU A 191 -1.01 -8.99 26.32
CA LEU A 191 -0.02 -10.00 25.95
C LEU A 191 -0.35 -11.36 26.57
N GLN A 192 -0.75 -11.39 27.85
CA GLN A 192 -1.20 -12.60 28.53
C GLN A 192 -2.45 -13.16 27.84
N THR A 193 -3.44 -12.32 27.54
CA THR A 193 -4.67 -12.73 26.83
C THR A 193 -4.36 -13.31 25.44
N LEU A 194 -3.35 -12.76 24.75
CA LEU A 194 -2.88 -13.28 23.46
C LEU A 194 -2.10 -14.58 23.59
N HIS A 195 -1.27 -14.72 24.62
CA HIS A 195 -0.55 -15.94 24.95
C HIS A 195 -1.52 -17.08 25.24
N ASP A 196 -2.56 -16.79 26.00
CA ASP A 196 -3.65 -17.72 26.32
C ASP A 196 -4.42 -18.12 25.06
N ALA A 197 -4.74 -17.15 24.17
CA ALA A 197 -5.43 -17.41 22.91
C ALA A 197 -4.60 -18.25 21.91
N CYS A 198 -3.28 -18.10 21.89
CA CYS A 198 -2.37 -18.88 21.05
C CYS A 198 -2.07 -20.28 21.57
N SER A 199 -2.21 -20.50 22.88
CA SER A 199 -1.98 -21.80 23.52
C SER A 199 -3.19 -22.74 23.43
N THR A 200 -4.35 -22.21 23.01
CA THR A 200 -5.61 -22.96 22.82
C THR A 200 -5.89 -23.41 21.37
N THR A 201 -4.94 -23.26 20.46
CA THR A 201 -5.00 -23.73 19.06
C THR A 201 -3.82 -24.62 18.72
#